data_AF-A0A7V0X8F5-F1
#
_entry.id   AF-A0A7V0X8F5-F1
#
_cell.length_a   1.000
_cell.length_b   1.000
_cell.length_c   1.000
_cell.angle_alpha   90.00
_cell.angle_beta   90.00
_cell.angle_gamma   90.00
#
_symmetry.space_group_name_H-M   'P 1'
#
loop_
_entity.id
_entity.type
_entity.pdbx_description
1 polymer ?
#
loop_
_entity_poly.entity_id
_entity_poly.type
_entity_poly.pdbx_seq_one_letter_code
_entity_poly.pdbx_strand_id
1 'polypeptide(L)'
;MDWANATSGAYCWAHWDSTTYAHVHGALYNWYTVDARNLCPSGWHVPSDAEWYTLENYVDTTINNPAATGYRGTDASTKLKATTGWMSSGNGTDDYDFAASPGGSKPVTSSWNSPGNAGYWWSSTASGTDAWLRNLVSWDTRARRDAQPQKAGFSVRCIKD
;
A
#
# COMPACT_ATOMS: atom_id res chain seq x y z
N MET A 1 23.10 -0.96 1.32
CA MET A 1 22.45 -1.03 2.64
C MET A 1 21.71 -2.37 2.69
N ASP A 2 21.99 -3.21 3.67
CA ASP A 2 21.36 -4.53 3.76
C ASP A 2 19.94 -4.39 4.33
N TRP A 3 18.96 -4.47 3.44
CA TRP A 3 17.54 -4.30 3.75
C TRP A 3 17.04 -5.29 4.83
N ALA A 4 17.59 -6.50 4.88
CA ALA A 4 17.21 -7.52 5.85
C ALA A 4 17.59 -7.12 7.30
N ASN A 5 18.63 -6.31 7.44
CA ASN A 5 19.18 -5.84 8.70
C ASN A 5 18.85 -4.36 8.98
N ALA A 6 17.92 -3.76 8.23
CA ALA A 6 17.52 -2.38 8.46
C ALA A 6 16.92 -2.20 9.87
N THR A 7 17.46 -1.24 10.60
CA THR A 7 17.00 -0.76 11.92
C THR A 7 16.55 0.71 11.89
N SER A 8 16.55 1.31 10.70
CA SER A 8 16.20 2.70 10.46
C SER A 8 15.46 2.85 9.11
N GLY A 9 14.95 4.04 8.84
CA GLY A 9 14.25 4.35 7.59
C GLY A 9 15.08 4.02 6.36
N ALA A 10 14.49 3.30 5.41
CA ALA A 10 15.10 2.94 4.14
C ALA A 10 14.03 2.93 3.03
N TYR A 11 14.48 3.18 1.80
CA TYR A 11 13.63 3.10 0.62
C TYR A 11 14.37 2.49 -0.57
N CYS A 12 13.62 2.00 -1.54
CA CYS A 12 14.13 1.48 -2.80
C CYS A 12 13.11 1.66 -3.92
N TRP A 13 13.56 1.61 -5.17
CA TRP A 13 12.65 1.43 -6.30
C TRP A 13 12.45 -0.05 -6.61
N ALA A 14 11.33 -0.37 -7.27
CA ALA A 14 11.05 -1.73 -7.71
C ALA A 14 12.23 -2.30 -8.51
N HIS A 15 12.63 -3.54 -8.23
CA HIS A 15 13.78 -4.21 -8.86
C HIS A 15 15.11 -3.44 -8.78
N TRP A 16 15.24 -2.48 -7.85
CA TRP A 16 16.38 -1.56 -7.75
C TRP A 16 16.58 -0.67 -8.99
N ASP A 17 15.54 -0.49 -9.81
CA ASP A 17 15.61 0.28 -11.04
C ASP A 17 14.80 1.58 -10.91
N SER A 18 15.52 2.64 -10.53
CA SER A 18 14.93 3.99 -10.46
C SER A 18 14.56 4.56 -11.83
N THR A 19 15.28 4.17 -12.89
CA THR A 19 15.07 4.72 -14.25
C THR A 19 13.69 4.31 -14.77
N THR A 20 13.34 3.04 -14.56
CA THR A 20 12.07 2.50 -15.03
C THR A 20 10.92 2.81 -14.09
N TYR A 21 11.12 2.71 -12.76
CA TYR A 21 10.00 2.66 -11.83
C TYR A 21 9.80 3.91 -10.97
N ALA A 22 10.78 4.83 -10.89
CA ALA A 22 10.62 6.02 -10.04
C ALA A 22 9.44 6.90 -10.45
N HIS A 23 9.29 7.16 -11.75
CA HIS A 23 8.21 8.00 -12.27
C HIS A 23 6.85 7.29 -12.34
N VAL A 24 6.85 5.97 -12.42
CA VAL A 24 5.64 5.18 -12.65
C VAL A 24 4.99 4.74 -11.34
N HIS A 25 5.79 4.31 -10.37
CA HIS A 25 5.31 3.71 -9.12
C HIS A 25 5.84 4.38 -7.86
N GLY A 26 6.80 5.31 -7.99
CA GLY A 26 7.48 5.91 -6.85
C GLY A 26 8.43 4.94 -6.15
N ALA A 27 8.87 5.34 -4.96
CA ALA A 27 9.70 4.51 -4.09
C ALA A 27 8.86 3.66 -3.14
N LEU A 28 9.43 2.54 -2.72
CA LEU A 28 8.93 1.66 -1.69
C LEU A 28 9.72 1.91 -0.41
N TYR A 29 9.03 2.13 0.69
CA TYR A 29 9.59 2.52 1.97
C TYR A 29 9.42 1.40 2.98
N ASN A 30 10.40 1.20 3.85
CA ASN A 30 10.16 0.42 5.06
C ASN A 30 9.33 1.22 6.07
N TRP A 31 8.72 0.50 7.02
CA TRP A 31 7.81 1.12 7.97
C TRP A 31 8.53 2.06 8.96
N TYR A 32 9.82 1.84 9.25
CA TYR A 32 10.61 2.78 10.04
C TYR A 32 10.66 4.20 9.42
N THR A 33 10.54 4.30 8.09
CA THR A 33 10.44 5.60 7.42
C THR A 33 9.07 6.25 7.64
N VAL A 34 8.02 5.45 7.72
CA VAL A 34 6.65 5.91 8.04
C VAL A 34 6.56 6.39 9.48
N ASP A 35 7.14 5.63 10.41
CA ASP A 35 7.15 5.95 11.85
C ASP A 35 7.94 7.23 12.18
N ALA A 36 8.98 7.54 11.39
CA ALA A 36 9.71 8.81 11.51
C ALA A 36 8.87 10.04 11.10
N ARG A 37 7.68 9.85 10.49
CA ARG A 37 6.70 10.89 10.12
C ARG A 37 7.22 12.05 9.26
N ASN A 38 8.30 11.84 8.52
CA ASN A 38 8.93 12.88 7.68
C ASN A 38 8.73 12.65 6.17
N LEU A 39 7.81 11.76 5.78
CA LEU A 39 7.56 11.44 4.37
C LEU A 39 6.57 12.40 3.70
N CYS A 40 5.62 12.92 4.47
CA CYS A 40 4.55 13.74 3.95
C CYS A 40 4.89 15.23 4.02
N PRO A 41 4.44 16.05 3.05
CA PRO A 41 4.54 17.49 3.13
C PRO A 41 3.84 18.05 4.38
N SER A 42 4.18 19.28 4.78
CA SER A 42 3.50 19.93 5.91
C SER A 42 1.99 20.03 5.68
N GLY A 43 1.19 19.70 6.70
CA GLY A 43 -0.28 19.60 6.61
C GLY A 43 -0.79 18.29 5.98
N TRP A 44 0.08 17.29 5.84
CA TRP A 44 -0.26 15.96 5.36
C TRP A 44 0.39 14.89 6.25
N HIS A 45 -0.23 13.73 6.34
CA HIS A 45 0.28 12.59 7.08
C HIS A 45 0.04 11.25 6.36
N VAL A 46 0.73 10.20 6.80
CA VAL A 46 0.49 8.83 6.31
C VAL A 46 -0.74 8.27 7.04
N PRO A 47 -1.78 7.78 6.32
CA PRO A 47 -3.02 7.34 6.94
C PRO A 47 -2.80 6.28 8.02
N SER A 48 -3.45 6.47 9.16
CA SER A 48 -3.64 5.46 10.18
C SER A 48 -4.54 4.33 9.69
N ASP A 49 -4.58 3.22 10.43
CA ASP A 49 -5.43 2.09 10.08
C ASP A 49 -6.93 2.43 10.17
N ALA A 50 -7.28 3.37 11.06
CA ALA A 50 -8.63 3.91 11.20
C ALA A 50 -9.03 4.82 10.03
N GLU A 51 -8.11 5.63 9.52
CA GLU A 51 -8.35 6.47 8.32
C GLU A 51 -8.47 5.61 7.06
N TRP A 52 -7.64 4.56 6.95
CA TRP A 52 -7.82 3.56 5.90
C TRP A 52 -9.19 2.90 5.96
N TYR A 53 -9.64 2.49 7.15
CA TYR A 53 -10.99 1.95 7.32
C TYR A 53 -12.07 2.94 6.90
N THR A 54 -11.90 4.22 7.24
CA THR A 54 -12.85 5.28 6.84
C THR A 54 -12.97 5.35 5.31
N LEU A 55 -11.84 5.34 4.58
CA LEU A 55 -11.84 5.28 3.12
C LEU A 55 -12.52 4.02 2.60
N GLU A 56 -12.15 2.84 3.12
CA GLU A 56 -12.69 1.56 2.66
C GLU A 56 -14.19 1.45 2.87
N ASN A 57 -14.68 1.85 4.05
CA ASN A 57 -16.11 1.86 4.36
C ASN A 57 -16.87 2.88 3.49
N TYR A 58 -16.25 4.02 3.18
CA TYR A 58 -16.84 5.02 2.29
C TYR A 58 -17.01 4.50 0.86
N VAL A 59 -16.00 3.83 0.31
CA VAL A 59 -16.09 3.30 -1.07
C VAL A 59 -16.91 2.01 -1.17
N ASP A 60 -16.99 1.26 -0.08
CA ASP A 60 -17.69 -0.02 0.01
C ASP A 60 -18.29 -0.20 1.41
N THR A 61 -19.56 0.17 1.53
CA THR A 61 -20.31 0.13 2.79
C THR A 61 -20.50 -1.28 3.35
N THR A 62 -20.20 -2.33 2.59
CA THR A 62 -20.23 -3.71 3.09
C THR A 62 -19.03 -4.03 3.99
N ILE A 63 -17.99 -3.20 3.97
CA ILE A 63 -16.88 -3.24 4.94
C ILE A 63 -17.36 -2.60 6.25
N ASN A 64 -17.94 -3.41 7.15
CA ASN A 64 -18.58 -2.95 8.38
C ASN A 64 -17.87 -3.37 9.68
N ASN A 65 -16.73 -4.04 9.58
CA ASN A 65 -15.90 -4.42 10.72
C ASN A 65 -14.48 -3.86 10.55
N PRO A 66 -14.10 -2.80 11.29
CA PRO A 66 -12.78 -2.20 11.17
C PRO A 66 -11.64 -3.16 11.51
N ALA A 67 -11.88 -4.12 12.42
CA ALA A 67 -10.88 -5.07 12.89
C ALA A 67 -10.71 -6.30 11.96
N ALA A 68 -11.61 -6.51 11.00
CA ALA A 68 -11.52 -7.66 10.09
C ALA A 68 -10.23 -7.60 9.25
N THR A 69 -9.45 -8.68 9.29
CA THR A 69 -8.26 -8.90 8.46
C THR A 69 -8.60 -9.74 7.23
N GLY A 70 -7.72 -9.74 6.23
CA GLY A 70 -7.94 -10.43 4.97
C GLY A 70 -8.78 -9.61 3.99
N TYR A 71 -9.32 -10.30 2.97
CA TYR A 71 -10.17 -9.67 1.97
C TYR A 71 -11.52 -9.29 2.56
N ARG A 72 -11.92 -8.04 2.37
CA ARG A 72 -13.13 -7.46 2.91
C ARG A 72 -13.84 -6.56 1.90
N GLY A 73 -15.15 -6.48 2.06
CA GLY A 73 -16.03 -5.80 1.12
C GLY A 73 -16.46 -6.70 -0.01
N THR A 74 -16.93 -6.08 -1.08
CA THR A 74 -17.41 -6.68 -2.32
C THR A 74 -16.66 -6.13 -3.54
N ASP A 75 -16.38 -4.83 -3.59
CA ASP A 75 -15.83 -4.17 -4.78
C ASP A 75 -14.90 -2.97 -4.52
N ALA A 76 -14.50 -2.72 -3.26
CA ALA A 76 -13.58 -1.64 -2.90
C ALA A 76 -12.30 -1.58 -3.73
N SER A 77 -11.69 -2.73 -4.07
CA SER A 77 -10.49 -2.79 -4.91
C SER A 77 -10.79 -2.31 -6.33
N THR A 78 -11.91 -2.74 -6.93
CA THR A 78 -12.29 -2.29 -8.28
C THR A 78 -12.46 -0.77 -8.34
N LYS A 79 -13.12 -0.18 -7.34
CA LYS A 79 -13.40 1.26 -7.27
C LYS A 79 -12.16 2.13 -7.02
N LEU A 80 -11.15 1.59 -6.33
CA LEU A 80 -9.93 2.33 -5.95
C LEU A 80 -8.77 2.14 -6.94
N LYS A 81 -8.72 1.00 -7.65
CA LYS A 81 -7.66 0.69 -8.61
C LYS A 81 -7.63 1.70 -9.75
N ALA A 82 -6.42 2.09 -10.14
CA ALA A 82 -6.22 2.87 -11.35
C ALA A 82 -6.82 2.18 -12.58
N THR A 83 -7.22 2.98 -13.56
CA THR A 83 -7.83 2.52 -14.82
C THR A 83 -6.85 1.83 -15.77
N THR A 84 -5.55 1.88 -15.47
CA THR A 84 -4.48 1.25 -16.26
C THR A 84 -3.38 0.67 -15.34
N GLY A 85 -2.50 -0.15 -15.93
CA GLY A 85 -1.31 -0.69 -15.26
C GLY A 85 -1.51 -2.02 -14.53
N TRP A 86 -2.74 -2.45 -14.26
CA TRP A 86 -3.02 -3.76 -13.65
C TRP A 86 -3.05 -4.87 -14.71
N MET A 87 -2.35 -5.96 -14.42
CA MET A 87 -2.29 -7.15 -15.28
C MET A 87 -3.62 -7.91 -15.31
N SER A 88 -3.75 -8.88 -16.21
CA SER A 88 -4.88 -9.82 -16.27
C SER A 88 -6.25 -9.14 -16.39
N SER A 89 -6.31 -8.01 -17.11
CA SER A 89 -7.51 -7.16 -17.21
C SER A 89 -8.05 -6.70 -15.85
N GLY A 90 -7.17 -6.62 -14.84
CA GLY A 90 -7.52 -6.30 -13.46
C GLY A 90 -7.58 -4.81 -13.14
N ASN A 91 -7.68 -3.94 -14.15
CA ASN A 91 -7.80 -2.50 -13.94
C ASN A 91 -9.08 -2.17 -13.16
N GLY A 92 -9.05 -1.07 -12.41
CA GLY A 92 -10.22 -0.55 -11.72
C GLY A 92 -10.99 0.47 -12.55
N THR A 93 -12.02 1.01 -11.92
CA THR A 93 -12.82 2.12 -12.46
C THR A 93 -12.35 3.48 -11.94
N ASP A 94 -11.61 3.49 -10.84
CA ASP A 94 -11.09 4.69 -10.18
C ASP A 94 -12.18 5.74 -9.87
N ASP A 95 -13.33 5.29 -9.37
CA ASP A 95 -14.53 6.12 -9.15
C ASP A 95 -14.32 7.32 -8.21
N TYR A 96 -13.20 7.32 -7.46
CA TYR A 96 -12.90 8.28 -6.40
C TYR A 96 -11.56 9.01 -6.62
N ASP A 97 -11.01 8.96 -7.84
CA ASP A 97 -9.71 9.57 -8.19
C ASP A 97 -8.57 9.14 -7.25
N PHE A 98 -8.65 7.91 -6.74
CA PHE A 98 -7.62 7.38 -5.84
C PHE A 98 -6.39 6.94 -6.63
N ALA A 99 -6.58 6.39 -7.83
CA ALA A 99 -5.56 5.89 -8.73
C ALA A 99 -4.59 4.92 -8.04
N ALA A 100 -5.10 3.86 -7.41
CA ALA A 100 -4.23 2.85 -6.80
C ALA A 100 -3.40 2.14 -7.87
N SER A 101 -2.10 2.42 -7.88
CA SER A 101 -1.11 1.83 -8.77
C SER A 101 -0.61 0.46 -8.27
N PRO A 102 -0.45 -0.55 -9.15
CA PRO A 102 0.10 -1.86 -8.78
C PRO A 102 1.63 -1.82 -8.75
N GLY A 103 2.22 -1.01 -7.86
CA GLY A 103 3.67 -0.80 -7.79
C GLY A 103 4.48 -1.99 -7.25
N GLY A 104 3.82 -3.07 -6.84
CA GLY A 104 4.46 -4.23 -6.25
C GLY A 104 4.96 -3.97 -4.83
N SER A 105 5.95 -4.77 -4.41
CA SER A 105 6.55 -4.66 -3.08
C SER A 105 7.98 -5.16 -3.04
N LYS A 106 8.71 -4.74 -1.99
CA LYS A 106 10.00 -5.29 -1.59
C LYS A 106 9.83 -6.15 -0.33
N PRO A 107 9.64 -7.48 -0.43
CA PRO A 107 9.57 -8.34 0.74
C PRO A 107 10.90 -8.40 1.49
N VAL A 108 10.87 -8.82 2.77
CA VAL A 108 12.07 -8.96 3.60
C VAL A 108 12.94 -10.14 3.15
N THR A 109 12.33 -11.29 2.87
CA THR A 109 13.02 -12.58 2.67
C THR A 109 12.69 -13.31 1.36
N SER A 110 11.68 -12.86 0.61
CA SER A 110 11.23 -13.52 -0.63
C SER A 110 11.50 -12.69 -1.89
N SER A 111 11.20 -13.29 -3.04
CA SER A 111 11.15 -12.61 -4.33
C SER A 111 10.10 -11.49 -4.33
N TRP A 112 10.42 -10.41 -5.02
CA TRP A 112 9.55 -9.26 -5.25
C TRP A 112 8.14 -9.67 -5.70
N ASN A 113 7.11 -9.03 -5.15
CA ASN A 113 5.85 -9.01 -5.88
C ASN A 113 6.00 -8.00 -7.01
N SER A 114 5.96 -8.50 -8.24
CA SER A 114 6.29 -7.69 -9.42
C SER A 114 5.19 -6.65 -9.67
N PRO A 115 5.55 -5.47 -10.19
CA PRO A 115 4.58 -4.47 -10.63
C PRO A 115 3.51 -5.07 -11.55
N GLY A 116 2.31 -4.51 -11.49
CA GLY A 116 1.16 -4.93 -12.30
C GLY A 116 0.22 -5.93 -11.62
N ASN A 117 0.69 -6.73 -10.66
CA ASN A 117 -0.15 -7.74 -10.00
C ASN A 117 -0.78 -7.25 -8.69
N ALA A 118 -0.07 -6.42 -7.95
CA ALA A 118 -0.49 -5.98 -6.63
C ALA A 118 0.04 -4.60 -6.31
N GLY A 119 -0.72 -3.86 -5.52
CA GLY A 119 -0.29 -2.63 -4.86
C GLY A 119 -0.38 -2.80 -3.33
N TYR A 120 0.55 -2.17 -2.62
CA TYR A 120 0.65 -2.22 -1.17
C TYR A 120 0.92 -0.83 -0.63
N TRP A 121 0.13 -0.41 0.35
CA TRP A 121 0.28 0.89 0.99
C TRP A 121 0.34 0.74 2.50
N TRP A 122 1.38 1.32 3.09
CA TRP A 122 1.52 1.33 4.54
C TRP A 122 0.40 2.11 5.23
N SER A 123 0.03 1.64 6.41
CA SER A 123 -0.58 2.46 7.45
C SER A 123 0.52 3.02 8.37
N SER A 124 0.27 4.17 8.99
CA SER A 124 1.09 4.67 10.12
C SER A 124 0.83 3.95 11.45
N THR A 125 -0.06 2.96 11.48
CA THR A 125 -0.39 2.19 12.69
C THR A 125 0.40 0.89 12.77
N ALA A 126 1.16 0.72 13.86
CA ALA A 126 1.88 -0.51 14.16
C ALA A 126 0.95 -1.68 14.54
N SER A 127 1.46 -2.90 14.41
CA SER A 127 0.82 -4.16 14.83
C SER A 127 1.85 -5.07 15.50
N GLY A 128 2.23 -4.76 16.74
CA GLY A 128 3.32 -5.47 17.42
C GLY A 128 4.66 -5.21 16.73
N THR A 129 5.35 -6.27 16.28
CA THR A 129 6.60 -6.17 15.49
C THR A 129 6.36 -5.90 14.00
N ASP A 130 5.09 -5.88 13.59
CA ASP A 130 4.63 -5.64 12.23
C ASP A 130 3.96 -4.26 12.15
N ALA A 131 3.44 -3.92 10.97
CA ALA A 131 2.59 -2.77 10.77
C ALA A 131 1.44 -3.08 9.83
N TRP A 132 0.33 -2.37 9.99
CA TRP A 132 -0.84 -2.54 9.13
C TRP A 132 -0.59 -1.98 7.74
N LEU A 133 -1.22 -2.58 6.74
CA LEU A 133 -1.23 -2.09 5.37
C LEU A 133 -2.58 -2.32 4.70
N ARG A 134 -2.72 -1.74 3.51
CA ARG A 134 -3.73 -2.13 2.52
C ARG A 134 -3.09 -2.73 1.29
N ASN A 135 -3.70 -3.80 0.80
CA ASN A 135 -3.31 -4.50 -0.40
C ASN A 135 -4.50 -4.62 -1.36
N LEU A 136 -4.23 -4.34 -2.63
CA LEU A 136 -5.13 -4.57 -3.74
C LEU A 136 -4.41 -5.46 -4.76
N VAL A 137 -5.15 -6.35 -5.41
CA VAL A 137 -4.63 -7.32 -6.38
C VAL A 137 -5.42 -7.27 -7.69
N SER A 138 -4.80 -7.69 -8.79
CA SER A 138 -5.44 -7.66 -10.12
C SER A 138 -6.62 -8.62 -10.24
N TRP A 139 -6.66 -9.70 -9.45
CA TRP A 139 -7.64 -10.79 -9.56
C TRP A 139 -8.74 -10.81 -8.49
N ASP A 140 -8.77 -9.85 -7.55
CA ASP A 140 -9.81 -9.76 -6.52
C ASP A 140 -10.36 -8.33 -6.47
N THR A 141 -11.68 -8.24 -6.31
CA THR A 141 -12.44 -6.98 -6.27
C THR A 141 -12.50 -6.41 -4.85
N ARG A 142 -12.11 -7.18 -3.84
CA ARG A 142 -12.14 -6.77 -2.43
C ARG A 142 -10.82 -6.13 -2.01
N ALA A 143 -10.89 -5.17 -1.10
CA ALA A 143 -9.70 -4.64 -0.46
C ALA A 143 -9.19 -5.64 0.59
N ARG A 144 -7.86 -5.73 0.77
CA ARG A 144 -7.26 -6.58 1.79
C ARG A 144 -6.56 -5.75 2.86
N ARG A 145 -6.91 -6.01 4.12
CA ARG A 145 -6.17 -5.53 5.30
C ARG A 145 -5.26 -6.62 5.82
N ASP A 146 -3.99 -6.31 6.02
CA ASP A 146 -3.01 -7.26 6.51
C ASP A 146 -1.94 -6.57 7.37
N ALA A 147 -1.21 -7.35 8.15
CA ALA A 147 0.00 -6.90 8.86
C ALA A 147 1.23 -7.52 8.19
N GLN A 148 2.30 -6.73 8.08
CA GLN A 148 3.56 -7.20 7.49
C GLN A 148 4.76 -6.72 8.31
N PRO A 149 5.90 -7.43 8.23
CA PRO A 149 7.12 -7.02 8.90
C PRO A 149 7.47 -5.57 8.57
N GLN A 150 7.80 -4.78 9.60
CA GLN A 150 8.15 -3.35 9.45
C GLN A 150 9.35 -3.12 8.51
N LYS A 151 10.14 -4.16 8.27
CA LYS A 151 11.26 -4.16 7.33
C LYS A 151 10.82 -4.29 5.87
N ALA A 152 9.60 -4.72 5.54
CA ALA A 152 9.16 -4.82 4.14
C ALA A 152 9.06 -3.44 3.49
N GLY A 153 9.19 -3.36 2.17
CA GLY A 153 9.07 -2.11 1.42
C GLY A 153 7.74 -2.04 0.69
N PHE A 154 6.91 -1.07 1.04
CA PHE A 154 5.62 -0.80 0.39
C PHE A 154 5.49 0.69 0.05
N SER A 155 4.50 1.00 -0.79
CA SER A 155 4.22 2.40 -1.15
C SER A 155 3.68 3.16 0.05
N VAL A 156 3.79 4.48 0.01
CA VAL A 156 3.20 5.39 0.98
C VAL A 156 2.29 6.35 0.25
N ARG A 157 1.14 6.64 0.84
CA ARG A 157 0.26 7.73 0.40
C ARG A 157 0.12 8.70 1.56
N CYS A 158 0.10 9.98 1.24
CA CYS A 158 -0.18 11.03 2.21
C CYS A 158 -1.62 11.51 2.03
N ILE A 159 -2.32 11.75 3.13
CA ILE A 159 -3.62 12.40 3.17
C ILE A 159 -3.50 13.72 3.94
N LYS A 160 -4.39 14.67 3.64
CA LYS A 160 -4.37 16.00 4.25
C LYS A 160 -4.99 15.94 5.64
N ASP A 161 -4.42 16.72 6.57
CA ASP A 161 -4.97 16.94 7.91
C ASP A 161 -6.33 17.68 7.90
#